data_AF-A0A4R5E479-F1
#
_entry.id   AF-A0A4R5E479-F1
#
_cell.length_a   1.000
_cell.length_b   1.000
_cell.length_c   1.000
_cell.angle_alpha   90.00
_cell.angle_beta   90.00
_cell.angle_gamma   90.00
#
_symmetry.space_group_name_H-M   'P 1'
#
loop_
_entity.id
_entity.type
_entity.pdbx_description
1 polymer ?
#
loop_
_entity_poly.entity_id
_entity_poly.type
_entity_poly.pdbx_seq_one_letter_code
_entity_poly.pdbx_strand_id
1 'polypeptide(L)'
;MGTLDDERQYVEECRAGLRRMVRGARENVIVGETVAGDRYSAERLGHHLKSLAKELEEEPDGPPFFGRLDFGPGSAEHRGRAYHIGRRHIAGEPGGPPLVVDWRAPVSRTFYRAGAGDPQGVAVRRRFGWSGSTLTGFEDERLGQGEEGESKILAAEIERPRVGPMRDIVATIQPEQDDLVRADLDTSICVQGAPGTGKTAVGLHRAAYLLYAHRRRLERSGVLVLGPNRAFLGYISAVLPALGEVDVEQTTLEHLLGTVPVTAADSEEAAAVKHDARMATVLRRALYGRIAEPAEPVVVPDGSYRWRVHEDALRRFVDDTRRESLPYAVGRERVRARIVESIRRQAESRGRTPNAAWLRKIGRGVTASLDVLWPTVKPVEVLYELLRGPGAGPDPAAGVLSEAERAAITWDRKPRSVRSATWSAADLVLLDELSALVERPAGYGHVIVDEAQDLSPMQCRAVARRSAHGSLTVLGDLAQGTTPWAATSWRERMELLGRPDARIIALTTGYRVPAAVAELANRLLAALDVEVPATRSHRSDGRLRVTRTPDLRGGLTGSVAGSVAGSVAG
;
A
#
# COMPACT_ATOMS: atom_id res chain seq x y z
N MET A 1 -2.58 44.33 -9.02
CA MET A 1 -2.66 43.17 -8.10
C MET A 1 -4.05 43.18 -7.50
N GLY A 2 -4.76 42.06 -7.51
CA GLY A 2 -6.15 41.97 -7.03
C GLY A 2 -6.24 42.18 -5.51
N THR A 3 -7.33 42.78 -5.08
CA THR A 3 -7.70 42.99 -3.67
C THR A 3 -8.20 41.69 -3.03
N LEU A 4 -8.30 41.64 -1.70
CA LEU A 4 -8.88 40.49 -1.01
C LEU A 4 -10.36 40.28 -1.40
N ASP A 5 -11.07 41.35 -1.73
CA ASP A 5 -12.47 41.27 -2.14
C ASP A 5 -12.63 40.69 -3.55
N ASP A 6 -11.70 41.00 -4.47
CA ASP A 6 -11.66 40.36 -5.79
C ASP A 6 -11.48 38.84 -5.66
N GLU A 7 -10.59 38.41 -4.75
CA GLU A 7 -10.34 36.99 -4.50
C GLU A 7 -11.55 36.32 -3.83
N ARG A 8 -12.25 37.00 -2.93
CA ARG A 8 -13.52 36.51 -2.34
C ARG A 8 -14.62 36.37 -3.38
N GLN A 9 -14.72 37.30 -4.33
CA GLN A 9 -15.65 37.17 -5.45
C GLN A 9 -15.29 35.95 -6.31
N TYR A 10 -14.00 35.73 -6.57
CA TYR A 10 -13.53 34.57 -7.33
C TYR A 10 -13.84 33.23 -6.64
N VAL A 11 -13.83 33.19 -5.30
CA VAL A 11 -14.28 32.01 -4.52
C VAL A 11 -15.74 31.69 -4.81
N GLU A 12 -16.61 32.69 -4.87
CA GLU A 12 -18.03 32.48 -5.20
C GLU A 12 -18.23 32.01 -6.64
N GLU A 13 -17.43 32.51 -7.59
CA GLU A 13 -17.40 32.02 -8.97
C GLU A 13 -16.97 30.54 -9.04
N CYS A 14 -15.94 30.15 -8.29
CA CYS A 14 -15.49 28.76 -8.18
C CYS A 14 -16.58 27.85 -7.60
N ARG A 15 -17.26 28.30 -6.53
CA ARG A 15 -18.39 27.57 -5.92
C ARG A 15 -19.55 27.44 -6.91
N ALA A 16 -19.84 28.47 -7.68
CA ALA A 16 -20.84 28.42 -8.74
C ALA A 16 -20.43 27.43 -9.85
N GLY A 17 -19.15 27.44 -10.25
CA GLY A 17 -18.59 26.48 -11.20
C GLY A 17 -18.73 25.04 -10.74
N LEU A 18 -18.40 24.75 -9.48
CA LEU A 18 -18.58 23.43 -8.88
C LEU A 18 -20.05 22.99 -8.89
N ARG A 19 -20.97 23.87 -8.49
CA ARG A 19 -22.42 23.60 -8.57
C ARG A 19 -22.87 23.31 -10.01
N ARG A 20 -22.32 24.01 -11.01
CA ARG A 20 -22.60 23.72 -12.44
C ARG A 20 -22.07 22.36 -12.84
N MET A 21 -20.87 21.96 -12.40
CA MET A 21 -20.32 20.64 -12.68
C MET A 21 -21.18 19.51 -12.10
N VAL A 22 -21.59 19.65 -10.83
CA VAL A 22 -22.48 18.68 -10.16
C VAL A 22 -23.83 18.58 -10.89
N ARG A 23 -24.43 19.73 -11.19
CA ARG A 23 -25.71 19.79 -11.93
C ARG A 23 -25.58 19.16 -13.32
N GLY A 24 -24.55 19.54 -14.07
CA GLY A 24 -24.29 19.00 -15.40
C GLY A 24 -24.03 17.49 -15.36
N ALA A 25 -23.31 16.99 -14.35
CA ALA A 25 -23.12 15.56 -14.17
C ALA A 25 -24.46 14.84 -13.94
N ARG A 26 -25.36 15.39 -13.12
CA ARG A 26 -26.71 14.84 -12.88
C ARG A 26 -27.63 14.90 -14.10
N GLU A 27 -27.68 16.04 -14.79
CA GLU A 27 -28.57 16.28 -15.92
C GLU A 27 -28.17 15.49 -17.17
N ASN A 28 -26.88 15.18 -17.32
CA ASN A 28 -26.35 14.37 -18.42
C ASN A 28 -26.36 12.85 -18.13
N VAL A 29 -26.94 12.40 -17.02
CA VAL A 29 -27.21 10.97 -16.77
C VAL A 29 -28.35 10.51 -17.67
N ILE A 30 -28.05 10.25 -18.94
CA ILE A 30 -29.01 9.66 -19.88
C ILE A 30 -28.92 8.13 -19.75
N VAL A 31 -29.99 7.50 -19.24
CA VAL A 31 -30.09 6.04 -19.10
C VAL A 31 -31.39 5.59 -19.77
N GLY A 32 -31.34 4.55 -20.61
CA GLY A 32 -32.52 3.91 -21.19
C GLY A 32 -32.83 4.28 -22.65
N GLU A 33 -34.12 4.18 -23.04
CA GLU A 33 -34.61 4.18 -24.43
C GLU A 33 -34.51 5.53 -25.17
N THR A 34 -34.10 6.60 -24.51
CA THR A 34 -33.98 7.97 -25.06
C THR A 34 -32.56 8.36 -25.50
N VAL A 35 -31.63 7.40 -25.56
CA VAL A 35 -30.24 7.63 -25.97
C VAL A 35 -30.13 7.65 -27.51
N ALA A 36 -29.58 8.73 -28.08
CA ALA A 36 -29.31 8.84 -29.53
C ALA A 36 -28.09 8.03 -30.03
N GLY A 37 -27.53 7.14 -29.22
CA GLY A 37 -26.27 6.41 -29.43
C GLY A 37 -26.28 5.01 -28.81
N ASP A 38 -25.13 4.32 -28.77
CA ASP A 38 -25.02 2.95 -28.26
C ASP A 38 -25.44 2.85 -26.78
N ARG A 39 -26.39 1.96 -26.50
CA ARG A 39 -27.00 1.77 -25.17
C ARG A 39 -25.97 1.42 -24.10
N TYR A 40 -25.00 0.56 -24.42
CA TYR A 40 -23.96 0.16 -23.47
C TYR A 40 -23.04 1.34 -23.11
N SER A 41 -22.65 2.14 -24.10
CA SER A 41 -21.83 3.34 -23.91
C SER A 41 -22.55 4.40 -23.08
N ALA A 42 -23.85 4.59 -23.31
CA ALA A 42 -24.65 5.53 -22.54
C ALA A 42 -24.93 5.07 -21.11
N GLU A 43 -25.20 3.78 -20.88
CA GLU A 43 -25.31 3.22 -19.53
C GLU A 43 -23.99 3.40 -18.77
N ARG A 44 -22.84 3.14 -19.39
CA ARG A 44 -21.52 3.38 -18.79
C ARG A 44 -21.26 4.86 -18.49
N LEU A 45 -21.58 5.76 -19.42
CA LEU A 45 -21.43 7.20 -19.23
C LEU A 45 -22.35 7.69 -18.11
N GLY A 46 -23.61 7.24 -18.09
CA GLY A 46 -24.58 7.57 -17.05
C GLY A 46 -24.13 7.08 -15.67
N HIS A 47 -23.60 5.86 -15.57
CA HIS A 47 -22.98 5.37 -14.34
C HIS A 47 -21.78 6.22 -13.91
N HIS A 48 -20.88 6.57 -14.84
CA HIS A 48 -19.72 7.41 -14.56
C HIS A 48 -20.12 8.80 -14.08
N LEU A 49 -21.05 9.46 -14.76
CA LEU A 49 -21.54 10.79 -14.39
C LEU A 49 -22.31 10.78 -13.06
N LYS A 50 -23.04 9.69 -12.77
CA LYS A 50 -23.72 9.51 -11.48
C LYS A 50 -22.72 9.32 -10.34
N SER A 51 -21.67 8.52 -10.55
CA SER A 51 -20.57 8.38 -9.58
C SER A 51 -19.85 9.71 -9.36
N LEU A 52 -19.51 10.42 -10.44
CA LEU A 52 -18.87 11.73 -10.39
C LEU A 52 -19.72 12.77 -9.64
N ALA A 53 -21.03 12.82 -9.90
CA ALA A 53 -21.94 13.73 -9.19
C ALA A 53 -21.99 13.42 -7.70
N LYS A 54 -22.08 12.13 -7.34
CA LYS A 54 -22.06 11.67 -5.95
C LYS A 54 -20.74 12.01 -5.26
N GLU A 55 -19.60 11.74 -5.92
CA GLU A 55 -18.26 12.07 -5.42
C GLU A 55 -18.11 13.58 -5.15
N LEU A 56 -18.57 14.42 -6.07
CA LEU A 56 -18.50 15.88 -5.93
C LEU A 56 -19.40 16.43 -4.81
N GLU A 57 -20.46 15.71 -4.44
CA GLU A 57 -21.41 16.07 -3.38
C GLU A 57 -21.01 15.59 -1.99
N GLU A 58 -20.41 14.40 -1.91
CA GLU A 58 -19.95 13.82 -0.64
C GLU A 58 -18.68 14.50 -0.12
N GLU A 59 -18.04 15.33 -0.95
CA GLU A 59 -16.81 16.02 -0.57
C GLU A 59 -17.07 17.19 0.41
N PRO A 60 -16.35 17.26 1.54
CA PRO A 60 -16.58 18.29 2.54
C PRO A 60 -16.29 19.71 2.03
N ASP A 61 -17.11 20.68 2.47
CA ASP A 61 -16.92 22.11 2.25
C ASP A 61 -15.50 22.53 2.71
N GLY A 62 -14.65 22.84 1.74
CA GLY A 62 -13.26 23.24 1.93
C GLY A 62 -12.85 24.26 0.87
N PRO A 63 -11.64 24.82 0.97
CA PRO A 63 -11.20 25.85 0.04
C PRO A 63 -11.17 25.33 -1.41
N PRO A 64 -11.69 26.10 -2.39
CA PRO A 64 -11.67 25.70 -3.80
C PRO A 64 -10.24 25.71 -4.39
N PHE A 65 -9.38 26.61 -3.90
CA PHE A 65 -7.98 26.74 -4.28
C PHE A 65 -7.16 27.17 -3.07
N PHE A 66 -5.86 26.84 -3.06
CA PHE A 66 -4.95 27.21 -1.97
C PHE A 66 -3.82 28.13 -2.44
N GLY A 67 -3.61 28.24 -3.75
CA GLY A 67 -2.57 29.08 -4.30
C GLY A 67 -2.92 29.62 -5.68
N ARG A 68 -2.12 30.56 -6.16
CA ARG A 68 -2.19 31.12 -7.51
C ARG A 68 -0.80 31.37 -8.06
N LEU A 69 -0.63 31.13 -9.35
CA LEU A 69 0.58 31.41 -10.11
C LEU A 69 0.30 32.45 -11.17
N ASP A 70 1.06 33.55 -11.16
CA ASP A 70 1.08 34.53 -12.23
C ASP A 70 2.39 34.39 -13.01
N PHE A 71 2.29 33.99 -14.29
CA PHE A 71 3.45 33.76 -15.15
C PHE A 71 3.91 35.06 -15.83
N GLY A 72 5.21 35.30 -15.77
CA GLY A 72 5.83 36.48 -16.37
C GLY A 72 6.13 36.32 -17.88
N PRO A 73 6.72 37.34 -18.51
CA PRO A 73 7.18 37.28 -19.90
C PRO A 73 8.24 36.20 -20.14
N GLY A 74 8.96 35.77 -19.09
CA GLY A 74 9.96 34.71 -19.14
C GLY A 74 9.42 33.29 -19.33
N SER A 75 8.10 33.07 -19.21
CA SER A 75 7.50 31.77 -19.53
C SER A 75 7.26 31.62 -21.03
N ALA A 76 7.67 30.49 -21.61
CA ALA A 76 7.46 30.20 -23.04
C ALA A 76 6.00 29.82 -23.34
N GLU A 77 5.42 28.94 -22.54
CA GLU A 77 4.11 28.34 -22.81
C GLU A 77 2.96 29.05 -22.08
N HIS A 78 3.24 29.63 -20.90
CA HIS A 78 2.23 30.21 -20.01
C HIS A 78 2.32 31.72 -19.89
N ARG A 79 3.01 32.40 -20.83
CA ARG A 79 3.24 33.85 -20.81
C ARG A 79 1.96 34.63 -20.51
N GLY A 80 1.98 35.43 -19.45
CA GLY A 80 0.88 36.33 -19.08
C GLY A 80 -0.38 35.64 -18.57
N ARG A 81 -0.31 34.32 -18.30
CA ARG A 81 -1.44 33.57 -17.74
C ARG A 81 -1.37 33.53 -16.22
N ALA A 82 -2.56 33.51 -15.61
CA ALA A 82 -2.75 33.31 -14.19
C ALA A 82 -3.53 32.01 -13.96
N TYR A 83 -3.08 31.19 -13.01
CA TYR A 83 -3.73 29.94 -12.67
C TYR A 83 -3.96 29.84 -11.16
N HIS A 84 -5.21 29.65 -10.75
CA HIS A 84 -5.53 29.24 -9.39
C HIS A 84 -5.33 27.73 -9.27
N ILE A 85 -4.58 27.31 -8.25
CA ILE A 85 -4.22 25.92 -8.00
C ILE A 85 -5.03 25.41 -6.82
N GLY A 86 -5.70 24.29 -7.02
CA GLY A 86 -6.54 23.67 -6.00
C GLY A 86 -6.46 22.15 -6.02
N ARG A 87 -7.23 21.54 -5.11
CA ARG A 87 -7.25 20.08 -4.92
C ARG A 87 -7.86 19.34 -6.10
N ARG A 88 -8.73 20.01 -6.85
CA ARG A 88 -9.41 19.47 -8.03
C ARG A 88 -9.54 20.53 -9.12
N HIS A 89 -9.78 20.07 -10.32
CA HIS A 89 -10.16 20.92 -11.43
C HIS A 89 -11.57 21.50 -11.23
N ILE A 90 -11.74 22.81 -11.44
CA ILE A 90 -13.05 23.46 -11.51
C ILE A 90 -13.19 24.09 -12.89
N ALA A 91 -14.18 23.63 -13.65
CA ALA A 91 -14.47 24.13 -14.98
C ALA A 91 -15.02 25.57 -14.94
N GLY A 92 -14.54 26.40 -15.86
CA GLY A 92 -15.06 27.74 -16.10
C GLY A 92 -16.30 27.73 -16.98
N GLU A 93 -16.49 28.81 -17.72
CA GLU A 93 -17.51 28.85 -18.78
C GLU A 93 -17.14 27.88 -19.91
N PRO A 94 -18.13 27.28 -20.60
CA PRO A 94 -17.86 26.38 -21.72
C PRO A 94 -16.94 27.02 -22.77
N GLY A 95 -15.84 26.36 -23.11
CA GLY A 95 -14.84 26.88 -24.05
C GLY A 95 -13.85 27.90 -23.47
N GLY A 96 -14.01 28.29 -22.20
CA GLY A 96 -13.09 29.15 -21.47
C GLY A 96 -12.00 28.37 -20.71
N PRO A 97 -11.01 29.08 -20.14
CA PRO A 97 -10.03 28.48 -19.25
C PRO A 97 -10.68 27.96 -17.96
N PRO A 98 -10.04 26.98 -17.27
CA PRO A 98 -10.55 26.52 -15.99
C PRO A 98 -10.45 27.61 -14.92
N LEU A 99 -11.41 27.60 -13.97
CA LEU A 99 -11.34 28.45 -12.79
C LEU A 99 -10.25 27.94 -11.84
N VAL A 100 -10.17 26.62 -11.65
CA VAL A 100 -9.14 26.01 -10.81
C VAL A 100 -8.45 24.89 -11.56
N VAL A 101 -7.12 24.93 -11.53
CA VAL A 101 -6.24 23.88 -12.04
C VAL A 101 -5.94 22.90 -10.91
N ASP A 102 -6.03 21.62 -11.22
CA ASP A 102 -5.72 20.54 -10.27
C ASP A 102 -4.22 20.57 -9.92
N TRP A 103 -3.91 20.42 -8.63
CA TRP A 103 -2.53 20.37 -8.13
C TRP A 103 -1.69 19.26 -8.80
N ARG A 104 -2.33 18.20 -9.31
CA ARG A 104 -1.66 17.07 -9.99
C ARG A 104 -1.26 17.40 -11.42
N ALA A 105 -1.85 18.43 -12.03
CA ALA A 105 -1.53 18.85 -13.39
C ALA A 105 -0.03 19.22 -13.53
N PRO A 106 0.60 19.00 -14.70
CA PRO A 106 2.02 19.30 -14.90
C PRO A 106 2.41 20.76 -14.60
N VAL A 107 1.57 21.73 -15.00
CA VAL A 107 1.82 23.16 -14.74
C VAL A 107 1.90 23.47 -13.24
N SER A 108 1.13 22.78 -12.41
CA SER A 108 1.07 22.96 -10.96
C SER A 108 2.37 22.56 -10.25
N ARG A 109 3.26 21.81 -10.92
CA ARG A 109 4.59 21.48 -10.37
C ARG A 109 5.41 22.73 -10.03
N THR A 110 5.27 23.77 -10.86
CA THR A 110 5.97 25.05 -10.64
C THR A 110 5.55 25.73 -9.34
N PHE A 111 4.32 25.49 -8.85
CA PHE A 111 3.88 26.03 -7.56
C PHE A 111 4.75 25.55 -6.40
N TYR A 112 5.20 24.30 -6.43
CA TYR A 112 6.02 23.70 -5.38
C TYR A 112 7.50 23.93 -5.59
N ARG A 113 7.99 23.88 -6.83
CA ARG A 113 9.43 23.88 -7.13
C ARG A 113 10.03 25.24 -7.46
N ALA A 114 9.24 26.18 -7.95
CA ALA A 114 9.76 27.51 -8.27
C ALA A 114 10.26 28.20 -7.00
N GLY A 115 11.45 28.78 -7.09
CA GLY A 115 12.07 29.59 -6.03
C GLY A 115 12.65 30.88 -6.60
N ALA A 116 13.18 31.75 -5.75
CA ALA A 116 13.78 33.01 -6.20
C ALA A 116 14.99 32.79 -7.13
N GLY A 117 15.82 31.77 -6.84
CA GLY A 117 16.97 31.39 -7.67
C GLY A 117 16.63 30.63 -8.95
N ASP A 118 15.47 29.97 -9.01
CA ASP A 118 14.93 29.32 -10.22
C ASP A 118 13.40 29.53 -10.27
N PRO A 119 12.93 30.67 -10.83
CA PRO A 119 11.51 31.00 -10.85
C PRO A 119 10.68 30.15 -11.82
N GLN A 120 11.30 29.38 -12.73
CA GLN A 120 10.61 28.55 -13.74
C GLN A 120 9.53 29.31 -14.54
N GLY A 121 9.77 30.60 -14.80
CA GLY A 121 8.84 31.49 -15.53
C GLY A 121 7.71 32.10 -14.68
N VAL A 122 7.59 31.75 -13.40
CA VAL A 122 6.64 32.33 -12.46
C VAL A 122 7.13 33.71 -12.02
N ALA A 123 6.29 34.73 -12.19
CA ALA A 123 6.59 36.08 -11.71
C ALA A 123 6.15 36.25 -10.24
N VAL A 124 4.94 35.83 -9.91
CA VAL A 124 4.36 35.91 -8.56
C VAL A 124 3.71 34.59 -8.20
N ARG A 125 4.02 34.08 -7.00
CA ARG A 125 3.31 32.98 -6.36
C ARG A 125 2.50 33.54 -5.20
N ARG A 126 1.18 33.38 -5.26
CA ARG A 126 0.25 33.80 -4.21
C ARG A 126 -0.19 32.60 -3.39
N ARG A 127 -0.15 32.70 -2.06
CA ARG A 127 -0.69 31.72 -1.11
C ARG A 127 -1.89 32.29 -0.39
N PHE A 128 -2.91 31.47 -0.16
CA PHE A 128 -4.14 31.91 0.48
C PHE A 128 -4.29 31.31 1.88
N GLY A 129 -4.71 32.15 2.84
CA GLY A 129 -5.04 31.75 4.20
C GLY A 129 -6.53 31.48 4.34
N TRP A 130 -6.89 30.39 5.01
CA TRP A 130 -8.27 29.92 5.12
C TRP A 130 -8.67 29.60 6.56
N SER A 131 -9.90 29.95 6.92
CA SER A 131 -10.58 29.45 8.12
C SER A 131 -11.83 28.70 7.69
N GLY A 132 -11.75 27.36 7.69
CA GLY A 132 -12.78 26.53 7.08
C GLY A 132 -12.87 26.80 5.58
N SER A 133 -14.05 27.20 5.11
CA SER A 133 -14.28 27.58 3.72
C SER A 133 -14.17 29.10 3.46
N THR A 134 -13.79 29.89 4.47
CA THR A 134 -13.73 31.36 4.39
C THR A 134 -12.29 31.84 4.17
N LEU A 135 -12.10 32.65 3.13
CA LEU A 135 -10.81 33.26 2.79
C LEU A 135 -10.48 34.39 3.78
N THR A 136 -9.38 34.24 4.52
CA THR A 136 -8.95 35.20 5.55
C THR A 136 -7.88 36.17 5.08
N GLY A 137 -7.05 35.79 4.11
CA GLY A 137 -5.99 36.63 3.57
C GLY A 137 -5.18 35.93 2.48
N PHE A 138 -4.18 36.62 1.95
CA PHE A 138 -3.20 36.05 1.02
C PHE A 138 -1.80 36.67 1.24
N GLU A 139 -0.79 35.98 0.73
CA GLU A 139 0.61 36.39 0.75
C GLU A 139 1.20 36.20 -0.65
N ASP A 140 1.89 37.22 -1.16
CA ASP A 140 2.50 37.22 -2.50
C ASP A 140 4.02 37.09 -2.41
N GLU A 141 4.57 36.10 -3.10
CA GLU A 141 6.01 35.85 -3.23
C GLU A 141 6.44 36.22 -4.66
N ARG A 142 7.27 37.27 -4.82
CA ARG A 142 7.70 37.76 -6.14
C ARG A 142 8.99 37.08 -6.60
N LEU A 143 8.86 35.82 -7.02
CA LEU A 143 9.98 34.99 -7.47
C LEU A 143 10.75 35.63 -8.63
N GLY A 144 10.06 36.32 -9.55
CA GLY A 144 10.69 37.01 -10.68
C GLY A 144 11.57 38.21 -10.30
N GLN A 145 11.46 38.69 -9.05
CA GLN A 145 12.29 39.78 -8.51
C GLN A 145 13.38 39.26 -7.56
N GLY A 146 13.50 37.94 -7.39
CA GLY A 146 14.45 37.34 -6.48
C GLY A 146 14.07 37.49 -5.00
N GLU A 147 12.82 37.79 -4.67
CA GLU A 147 12.37 37.88 -3.27
C GLU A 147 12.38 36.48 -2.63
N GLU A 148 13.25 36.27 -1.64
CA GLU A 148 13.19 35.13 -0.73
C GLU A 148 12.53 35.56 0.58
N GLY A 149 11.39 34.96 0.90
CA GLY A 149 10.70 35.15 2.16
C GLY A 149 10.05 33.84 2.62
N GLU A 150 10.18 33.53 3.91
CA GLU A 150 9.41 32.45 4.53
C GLU A 150 7.94 32.87 4.63
N SER A 151 7.05 32.15 3.95
CA SER A 151 5.61 32.45 4.00
C SER A 151 5.04 32.16 5.39
N LYS A 152 4.47 33.18 6.02
CA LYS A 152 3.79 33.04 7.33
C LYS A 152 2.55 32.16 7.23
N ILE A 153 1.83 32.24 6.10
CA ILE A 153 0.66 31.39 5.86
C ILE A 153 1.07 29.92 5.73
N LEU A 154 2.15 29.64 4.99
CA LEU A 154 2.67 28.29 4.85
C LEU A 154 3.15 27.73 6.19
N ALA A 155 3.93 28.51 6.95
CA ALA A 155 4.40 28.10 8.27
C ALA A 155 3.23 27.79 9.23
N ALA A 156 2.25 28.69 9.31
CA ALA A 156 1.07 28.49 10.15
C ALA A 156 0.25 27.25 9.76
N GLU A 157 0.08 26.97 8.47
CA GLU A 157 -0.68 25.80 8.00
C GLU A 157 0.09 24.49 8.23
N ILE A 158 1.43 24.53 8.16
CA ILE A 158 2.28 23.39 8.50
C ILE A 158 2.24 23.08 10.00
N GLU A 159 2.27 24.11 10.86
CA GLU A 159 2.22 23.98 12.31
C GLU A 159 0.84 23.62 12.86
N ARG A 160 -0.21 23.91 12.08
CA ARG A 160 -1.61 23.72 12.48
C ARG A 160 -1.85 22.29 13.00
N PRO A 161 -2.41 22.14 14.22
CA PRO A 161 -2.77 20.83 14.77
C PRO A 161 -3.74 20.10 13.84
N ARG A 162 -3.32 18.92 13.37
CA ARG A 162 -4.10 18.11 12.43
C ARG A 162 -5.07 17.19 13.15
N VAL A 163 -5.97 17.78 13.95
CA VAL A 163 -7.02 17.05 14.68
C VAL A 163 -8.28 17.01 13.82
N GLY A 164 -8.61 15.84 13.27
CA GLY A 164 -9.70 15.65 12.30
C GLY A 164 -9.20 15.45 10.86
N PRO A 165 -10.12 15.39 9.86
CA PRO A 165 -9.77 15.18 8.46
C PRO A 165 -8.74 16.20 7.96
N MET A 166 -7.62 15.70 7.45
CA MET A 166 -6.45 16.48 7.02
C MET A 166 -6.76 17.22 5.70
N ARG A 167 -7.48 18.35 5.74
CA ARG A 167 -8.11 18.94 4.54
C ARG A 167 -7.17 19.62 3.54
N ASP A 168 -6.03 20.17 3.95
CA ASP A 168 -5.17 21.00 3.07
C ASP A 168 -3.70 20.58 3.01
N ILE A 169 -3.45 19.28 3.01
CA ILE A 169 -2.09 18.72 3.02
C ILE A 169 -1.31 19.03 1.73
N VAL A 170 -2.05 19.21 0.63
CA VAL A 170 -1.54 19.53 -0.70
C VAL A 170 -0.84 20.89 -0.74
N ALA A 171 -1.34 21.87 0.02
CA ALA A 171 -0.75 23.21 0.06
C ALA A 171 0.62 23.24 0.75
N THR A 172 0.88 22.21 1.57
CA THR A 172 2.07 22.09 2.43
C THR A 172 3.18 21.20 1.86
N ILE A 173 3.02 20.67 0.64
CA ILE A 173 4.04 19.85 -0.02
C ILE A 173 5.31 20.68 -0.22
N GLN A 174 6.44 20.14 0.23
CA GLN A 174 7.76 20.75 0.06
C GLN A 174 8.41 20.35 -1.26
N PRO A 175 9.36 21.13 -1.82
CA PRO A 175 10.02 20.80 -3.08
C PRO A 175 10.64 19.39 -3.11
N GLU A 176 11.32 19.00 -2.03
CA GLU A 176 11.94 17.66 -1.88
C GLU A 176 10.90 16.53 -1.83
N GLN A 177 9.69 16.83 -1.35
CA GLN A 177 8.57 15.90 -1.28
C GLN A 177 7.84 15.79 -2.63
N ASP A 178 7.71 16.89 -3.39
CA ASP A 178 7.05 16.90 -4.71
C ASP A 178 7.73 15.93 -5.69
N ASP A 179 9.07 15.88 -5.70
CA ASP A 179 9.80 14.94 -6.55
C ASP A 179 9.54 13.47 -6.17
N LEU A 180 9.25 13.17 -4.91
CA LEU A 180 8.85 11.83 -4.45
C LEU A 180 7.39 11.52 -4.80
N VAL A 181 6.51 12.49 -4.62
CA VAL A 181 5.08 12.40 -4.95
C VAL A 181 4.89 12.12 -6.43
N ARG A 182 5.65 12.80 -7.28
CA ARG A 182 5.53 12.73 -8.75
C ARG A 182 6.43 11.69 -9.43
N ALA A 183 7.22 10.93 -8.67
CA ALA A 183 8.01 9.85 -9.26
C ALA A 183 7.10 8.85 -10.00
N ASP A 184 7.60 8.25 -11.07
CA ASP A 184 6.80 7.40 -11.96
C ASP A 184 6.20 6.18 -11.25
N LEU A 185 5.08 5.65 -11.77
CA LEU A 185 4.43 4.45 -11.25
C LEU A 185 5.37 3.25 -11.22
N ASP A 186 6.28 3.09 -12.17
CA ASP A 186 7.17 1.92 -12.20
C ASP A 186 8.35 2.04 -11.22
N THR A 187 8.47 3.17 -10.52
CA THR A 187 9.50 3.43 -9.51
C THR A 187 9.02 3.09 -8.10
N SER A 188 9.64 2.09 -7.48
CA SER A 188 9.48 1.84 -6.04
C SER A 188 10.39 2.75 -5.22
N ILE A 189 9.85 3.31 -4.14
CA ILE A 189 10.57 4.22 -3.25
C ILE A 189 10.43 3.79 -1.78
N CYS A 190 11.45 4.08 -1.00
CA CYS A 190 11.44 3.99 0.45
C CYS A 190 11.75 5.38 1.03
N VAL A 191 10.83 5.90 1.84
CA VAL A 191 10.93 7.22 2.47
C VAL A 191 11.18 7.02 3.95
N GLN A 192 12.43 7.24 4.33
CA GLN A 192 12.88 7.31 5.72
C GLN A 192 12.57 8.71 6.26
N GLY A 193 11.89 8.80 7.40
CA GLY A 193 11.60 10.11 7.97
C GLY A 193 11.09 10.06 9.41
N ALA A 194 11.72 10.86 10.26
CA ALA A 194 11.35 11.00 11.66
C ALA A 194 9.96 11.64 11.85
N PRO A 195 9.43 11.64 13.09
CA PRO A 195 8.16 12.29 13.39
C PRO A 195 8.10 13.73 12.90
N GLY A 196 7.03 14.06 12.18
CA GLY A 196 6.77 15.42 11.71
C GLY A 196 7.47 15.82 10.40
N THR A 197 8.21 14.92 9.74
CA THR A 197 8.83 15.15 8.41
C THR A 197 7.83 15.03 7.25
N GLY A 198 6.62 14.52 7.50
CA GLY A 198 5.57 14.42 6.49
C GLY A 198 5.57 13.13 5.67
N LYS A 199 6.32 12.08 6.05
CA LYS A 199 6.41 10.79 5.33
C LYS A 199 5.05 10.22 4.89
N THR A 200 4.08 10.09 5.79
CA THR A 200 2.73 9.60 5.47
C THR A 200 2.03 10.50 4.45
N ALA A 201 2.18 11.82 4.56
CA ALA A 201 1.59 12.75 3.60
C ALA A 201 2.18 12.55 2.20
N VAL A 202 3.51 12.35 2.09
CA VAL A 202 4.16 12.00 0.81
C VAL A 202 3.55 10.74 0.21
N GLY A 203 3.37 9.68 1.01
CA GLY A 203 2.75 8.44 0.54
C GLY A 203 1.33 8.63 0.00
N LEU A 204 0.48 9.36 0.73
CA LEU A 204 -0.90 9.63 0.31
C LEU A 204 -0.97 10.51 -0.93
N HIS A 205 -0.16 11.57 -0.98
CA HIS A 205 -0.06 12.42 -2.17
C HIS A 205 0.43 11.65 -3.38
N ARG A 206 1.41 10.78 -3.20
CA ARG A 206 1.89 9.89 -4.27
C ARG A 206 0.78 8.99 -4.78
N ALA A 207 0.01 8.35 -3.89
CA ALA A 207 -1.16 7.55 -4.30
C ALA A 207 -2.11 8.36 -5.18
N ALA A 208 -2.50 9.56 -4.72
CA ALA A 208 -3.43 10.43 -5.43
C ALA A 208 -2.88 10.94 -6.77
N TYR A 209 -1.58 11.23 -6.83
CA TYR A 209 -0.90 11.58 -8.08
C TYR A 209 -0.87 10.40 -9.06
N LEU A 210 -0.53 9.20 -8.59
CA LEU A 210 -0.45 8.01 -9.44
C LEU A 210 -1.82 7.62 -9.99
N LEU A 211 -2.88 7.71 -9.19
CA LEU A 211 -4.26 7.49 -9.64
C LEU A 211 -4.71 8.50 -10.70
N TYR A 212 -4.25 9.75 -10.60
CA TYR A 212 -4.47 10.76 -11.63
C TYR A 212 -3.67 10.48 -12.90
N ALA A 213 -2.35 10.33 -12.79
CA ALA A 213 -1.43 10.22 -13.92
C ALA A 213 -1.53 8.87 -14.65
N HIS A 214 -1.86 7.78 -13.93
CA HIS A 214 -1.90 6.42 -14.45
C HIS A 214 -3.26 5.74 -14.27
N ARG A 215 -4.35 6.53 -14.26
CA ARG A 215 -5.75 6.09 -14.05
C ARG A 215 -6.08 4.77 -14.76
N ARG A 216 -5.83 4.68 -16.08
CA ARG A 216 -6.14 3.49 -16.89
C ARG A 216 -5.45 2.19 -16.42
N ARG A 217 -4.24 2.29 -15.87
CA ARG A 217 -3.51 1.13 -15.33
C ARG A 217 -4.08 0.75 -13.97
N LEU A 218 -4.24 1.73 -13.08
CA LEU A 218 -4.63 1.52 -11.69
C LEU A 218 -6.11 1.21 -11.48
N GLU A 219 -7.02 1.65 -12.36
CA GLU A 219 -8.44 1.24 -12.35
C GLU A 219 -8.61 -0.28 -12.44
N ARG A 220 -7.67 -0.99 -13.10
CA ARG A 220 -7.73 -2.46 -13.26
C ARG A 220 -6.96 -3.20 -12.19
N SER A 221 -5.82 -2.66 -11.78
CA SER A 221 -4.90 -3.33 -10.86
C SER A 221 -5.09 -2.90 -9.40
N GLY A 222 -5.81 -1.83 -9.11
CA GLY A 222 -6.03 -1.30 -7.77
C GLY A 222 -4.80 -0.68 -7.10
N VAL A 223 -5.07 0.05 -6.02
CA VAL A 223 -4.07 0.60 -5.10
C VAL A 223 -4.40 0.14 -3.68
N LEU A 224 -3.39 -0.35 -2.96
CA LEU A 224 -3.51 -0.83 -1.58
C LEU A 224 -2.72 0.07 -0.63
N VAL A 225 -3.33 0.51 0.46
CA VAL A 225 -2.67 1.20 1.57
C VAL A 225 -2.70 0.31 2.80
N LEU A 226 -1.50 -0.05 3.27
CA LEU A 226 -1.29 -0.81 4.50
C LEU A 226 -0.89 0.13 5.62
N GLY A 227 -1.77 0.23 6.62
CA GLY A 227 -1.55 1.01 7.82
C GLY A 227 -1.24 0.14 9.04
N PRO A 228 -0.56 0.69 10.07
CA PRO A 228 -0.20 -0.03 11.28
C PRO A 228 -1.42 -0.41 12.15
N ASN A 229 -2.50 0.37 12.12
CA ASN A 229 -3.69 0.12 12.93
C ASN A 229 -4.96 0.78 12.36
N ARG A 230 -6.12 0.39 12.90
CA ARG A 230 -7.43 0.90 12.45
C ARG A 230 -7.63 2.40 12.69
N ALA A 231 -7.06 2.97 13.76
CA ALA A 231 -7.20 4.40 14.05
C ALA A 231 -6.50 5.25 12.96
N PHE A 232 -5.31 4.81 12.55
CA PHE A 232 -4.59 5.38 11.42
C PHE A 232 -5.34 5.24 10.10
N LEU A 233 -5.94 4.07 9.82
CA LEU A 233 -6.73 3.89 8.61
C LEU A 233 -8.00 4.75 8.60
N GLY A 234 -8.67 4.90 9.76
CA GLY A 234 -9.80 5.83 9.90
C GLY A 234 -9.40 7.28 9.58
N TYR A 235 -8.18 7.67 9.96
CA TYR A 235 -7.63 8.96 9.58
C TYR A 235 -7.41 9.10 8.07
N ILE A 236 -6.77 8.11 7.43
CA ILE A 236 -6.51 8.14 5.98
C ILE A 236 -7.79 8.12 5.17
N SER A 237 -8.80 7.36 5.61
CA SER A 237 -10.09 7.26 4.91
C SER A 237 -10.79 8.62 4.78
N ALA A 238 -10.43 9.60 5.61
CA ALA A 238 -10.94 10.97 5.51
C ALA A 238 -10.09 11.89 4.61
N VAL A 239 -8.89 11.45 4.20
CA VAL A 239 -7.89 12.25 3.46
C VAL A 239 -7.87 11.91 1.97
N LEU A 240 -7.86 10.63 1.60
CA LEU A 240 -7.82 10.23 0.18
C LEU A 240 -9.05 10.72 -0.62
N PRO A 241 -10.29 10.65 -0.10
CA PRO A 241 -11.44 11.27 -0.76
C PRO A 241 -11.29 12.79 -0.90
N ALA A 242 -10.71 13.46 0.10
CA ALA A 242 -10.43 14.90 0.03
C ALA A 242 -9.32 15.27 -0.97
N LEU A 243 -8.57 14.29 -1.48
CA LEU A 243 -7.64 14.42 -2.60
C LEU A 243 -8.28 14.06 -3.96
N GLY A 244 -9.58 13.73 -3.97
CA GLY A 244 -10.35 13.39 -5.16
C GLY A 244 -10.26 11.92 -5.57
N GLU A 245 -9.93 11.00 -4.65
CA GLU A 245 -9.78 9.57 -4.94
C GLU A 245 -10.59 8.68 -3.98
N VAL A 246 -11.45 7.83 -4.54
CA VAL A 246 -12.36 6.92 -3.79
C VAL A 246 -12.05 5.44 -3.96
N ASP A 247 -11.28 5.05 -4.99
CA ASP A 247 -10.98 3.64 -5.33
C ASP A 247 -9.64 3.15 -4.76
N VAL A 248 -9.42 3.36 -3.45
CA VAL A 248 -8.22 2.88 -2.75
C VAL A 248 -8.59 1.91 -1.64
N GLU A 249 -8.09 0.68 -1.73
CA GLU A 249 -8.25 -0.30 -0.66
C GLU A 249 -7.33 0.05 0.52
N GLN A 250 -7.91 0.10 1.72
CA GLN A 250 -7.22 0.49 2.94
C GLN A 250 -7.45 -0.59 3.99
N THR A 251 -6.37 -1.19 4.50
CA THR A 251 -6.48 -2.29 5.47
C THR A 251 -5.22 -2.41 6.32
N THR A 252 -5.28 -3.16 7.42
CA THR A 252 -4.08 -3.57 8.15
C THR A 252 -3.56 -4.86 7.55
N LEU A 253 -2.26 -5.13 7.72
CA LEU A 253 -1.71 -6.39 7.23
C LEU A 253 -2.36 -7.59 7.94
N GLU A 254 -2.62 -7.53 9.24
CA GLU A 254 -3.33 -8.58 9.97
C GLU A 254 -4.72 -8.88 9.36
N HIS A 255 -5.49 -7.84 9.02
CA HIS A 255 -6.81 -8.04 8.43
C HIS A 255 -6.74 -8.60 7.01
N LEU A 256 -5.78 -8.12 6.20
CA LEU A 256 -5.52 -8.63 4.85
C LEU A 256 -5.15 -10.12 4.82
N LEU A 257 -4.47 -10.60 5.87
CA LEU A 257 -4.06 -12.01 6.01
C LEU A 257 -5.09 -12.86 6.78
N GLY A 258 -6.16 -12.25 7.28
CA GLY A 258 -7.14 -12.87 8.19
C GLY A 258 -8.02 -13.93 7.52
N THR A 259 -7.47 -15.12 7.27
CA THR A 259 -8.22 -16.27 6.71
C THR A 259 -8.92 -17.13 7.76
N VAL A 260 -8.47 -17.04 9.02
CA VAL A 260 -8.98 -17.81 10.17
C VAL A 260 -9.11 -16.89 11.38
N PRO A 261 -10.04 -17.17 12.33
CA PRO A 261 -10.17 -16.37 13.53
C PRO A 261 -8.97 -16.56 14.46
N VAL A 262 -8.36 -15.44 14.86
CA VAL A 262 -7.28 -15.41 15.86
C VAL A 262 -7.90 -15.54 17.25
N THR A 263 -7.52 -16.59 17.97
CA THR A 263 -8.08 -16.95 19.30
C THR A 263 -7.00 -17.33 20.31
N ALA A 264 -5.73 -17.30 19.92
CA ALA A 264 -4.57 -17.56 20.75
C ALA A 264 -3.53 -16.44 20.59
N ALA A 265 -2.62 -16.36 21.57
CA ALA A 265 -1.42 -15.54 21.53
C ALA A 265 -0.19 -16.44 21.60
N ASP A 266 0.83 -16.12 20.83
CA ASP A 266 2.12 -16.84 20.86
C ASP A 266 3.04 -16.28 21.96
N SER A 267 4.00 -17.10 22.39
CA SER A 267 5.16 -16.59 23.15
C SER A 267 6.07 -15.74 22.25
N GLU A 268 6.96 -14.95 22.84
CA GLU A 268 7.92 -14.15 22.08
C GLU A 268 8.82 -15.02 21.20
N GLU A 269 9.27 -16.17 21.71
CA GLU A 269 10.10 -17.13 20.97
C GLU A 269 9.35 -17.74 19.80
N ALA A 270 8.10 -18.17 20.02
CA ALA A 270 7.26 -18.74 18.98
C ALA A 270 6.99 -17.70 17.86
N ALA A 271 6.63 -16.47 18.25
CA ALA A 271 6.42 -15.38 17.30
C ALA A 271 7.70 -15.08 16.50
N ALA A 272 8.86 -14.97 17.16
CA ALA A 272 10.14 -14.71 16.49
C ALA A 272 10.44 -15.77 15.41
N VAL A 273 10.27 -17.05 15.72
CA VAL A 273 10.48 -18.14 14.76
C VAL A 273 9.47 -18.07 13.61
N LYS A 274 8.18 -17.88 13.90
CA LYS A 274 7.13 -17.82 12.86
C LYS A 274 7.30 -16.62 11.92
N HIS A 275 7.87 -15.52 12.42
CA HIS A 275 8.11 -14.30 11.65
C HIS A 275 9.43 -14.30 10.85
N ASP A 276 10.32 -15.26 11.12
CA ASP A 276 11.61 -15.46 10.42
C ASP A 276 11.42 -15.99 8.98
N ALA A 277 12.21 -15.46 8.04
CA ALA A 277 12.16 -15.85 6.62
C ALA A 277 12.48 -17.34 6.39
N ARG A 278 13.21 -18.00 7.29
CA ARG A 278 13.50 -19.45 7.27
C ARG A 278 12.21 -20.27 7.23
N MET A 279 11.12 -19.78 7.83
CA MET A 279 9.83 -20.47 7.79
C MET A 279 9.29 -20.64 6.38
N ALA A 280 9.58 -19.76 5.43
CA ALA A 280 9.19 -19.96 4.04
C ALA A 280 9.77 -21.26 3.47
N THR A 281 11.01 -21.62 3.84
CA THR A 281 11.64 -22.88 3.44
C THR A 281 10.94 -24.08 4.10
N VAL A 282 10.66 -23.99 5.41
CA VAL A 282 9.95 -25.04 6.16
C VAL A 282 8.57 -25.30 5.57
N LEU A 283 7.78 -24.25 5.33
CA LEU A 283 6.45 -24.34 4.74
C LEU A 283 6.48 -24.92 3.33
N ARG A 284 7.46 -24.51 2.51
CA ARG A 284 7.67 -25.08 1.18
C ARG A 284 7.97 -26.58 1.24
N ARG A 285 8.85 -27.01 2.14
CA ARG A 285 9.17 -28.43 2.36
C ARG A 285 7.95 -29.21 2.86
N ALA A 286 7.19 -28.65 3.81
CA ALA A 286 5.98 -29.26 4.35
C ALA A 286 4.90 -29.47 3.28
N LEU A 287 4.72 -28.50 2.37
CA LEU A 287 3.77 -28.60 1.26
C LEU A 287 4.22 -29.59 0.19
N TYR A 288 5.45 -29.47 -0.31
CA TYR A 288 5.93 -30.26 -1.44
C TYR A 288 6.38 -31.67 -1.06
N GLY A 289 6.64 -31.92 0.23
CA GLY A 289 6.86 -33.27 0.78
C GLY A 289 5.63 -34.16 0.73
N ARG A 290 4.43 -33.59 0.47
CA ARG A 290 3.20 -34.37 0.26
C ARG A 290 3.07 -35.00 -1.13
N ILE A 291 3.92 -34.59 -2.07
CA ILE A 291 3.94 -35.19 -3.40
C ILE A 291 4.65 -36.53 -3.26
N ALA A 292 3.91 -37.61 -3.54
CA ALA A 292 4.42 -38.96 -3.41
C ALA A 292 5.41 -39.28 -4.55
N GLU A 293 6.33 -40.20 -4.29
CA GLU A 293 7.11 -40.80 -5.36
C GLU A 293 6.24 -41.80 -6.13
N PRO A 294 6.22 -41.77 -7.48
CA PRO A 294 5.46 -42.74 -8.25
C PRO A 294 6.02 -44.16 -8.04
N ALA A 295 5.32 -44.96 -7.24
CA ALA A 295 5.63 -46.37 -6.98
C ALA A 295 4.77 -47.32 -7.81
N GLU A 296 3.60 -46.86 -8.25
CA GLU A 296 2.65 -47.64 -9.04
C GLU A 296 2.27 -46.91 -10.34
N PRO A 297 1.95 -47.66 -11.40
CA PRO A 297 1.52 -47.10 -12.67
C PRO A 297 0.11 -46.50 -12.56
N VAL A 298 -0.14 -45.43 -13.31
CA VAL A 298 -1.50 -44.90 -13.45
C VAL A 298 -2.23 -45.72 -14.50
N VAL A 299 -3.35 -46.34 -14.12
CA VAL A 299 -4.19 -47.15 -15.01
C VAL A 299 -5.56 -46.52 -15.14
N VAL A 300 -5.94 -46.13 -16.36
CA VAL A 300 -7.24 -45.50 -16.66
C VAL A 300 -8.08 -46.43 -17.54
N PRO A 301 -9.22 -46.94 -17.05
CA PRO A 301 -10.11 -47.78 -17.85
C PRO A 301 -10.87 -46.97 -18.91
N ASP A 302 -10.97 -47.51 -20.13
CA ASP A 302 -11.75 -46.99 -21.24
C ASP A 302 -12.47 -48.12 -21.99
N GLY A 303 -13.66 -48.50 -21.50
CA GLY A 303 -14.39 -49.66 -22.01
C GLY A 303 -13.66 -50.95 -21.63
N SER A 304 -13.38 -51.81 -22.62
CA SER A 304 -12.59 -53.04 -22.43
C SER A 304 -11.08 -52.79 -22.36
N TYR A 305 -10.61 -51.60 -22.73
CA TYR A 305 -9.20 -51.25 -22.75
C TYR A 305 -8.76 -50.53 -21.47
N ARG A 306 -7.49 -50.68 -21.08
CA ARG A 306 -6.88 -49.98 -19.94
C ARG A 306 -5.64 -49.23 -20.41
N TRP A 307 -5.68 -47.91 -20.34
CA TRP A 307 -4.54 -47.05 -20.64
C TRP A 307 -3.58 -47.05 -19.45
N ARG A 308 -2.29 -47.29 -19.70
CA ARG A 308 -1.28 -47.39 -18.63
C ARG A 308 -0.19 -46.35 -18.85
N VAL A 309 0.13 -45.61 -17.80
CA VAL A 309 1.30 -44.74 -17.73
C VAL A 309 2.22 -45.31 -16.67
N HIS A 310 3.39 -45.77 -17.09
CA HIS A 310 4.38 -46.42 -16.22
C HIS A 310 5.07 -45.43 -15.28
N GLU A 311 5.61 -45.94 -14.16
CA GLU A 311 6.25 -45.13 -13.11
C GLU A 311 7.36 -44.22 -13.65
N ASP A 312 8.20 -44.69 -14.57
CA ASP A 312 9.30 -43.87 -15.11
C ASP A 312 8.80 -42.64 -15.86
N ALA A 313 7.68 -42.75 -16.57
CA ALA A 313 7.06 -41.61 -17.22
C ALA A 313 6.46 -40.65 -16.19
N LEU A 314 5.79 -41.18 -15.16
CA LEU A 314 5.22 -40.38 -14.07
C LEU A 314 6.31 -39.62 -13.32
N ARG A 315 7.44 -40.28 -13.01
CA ARG A 315 8.59 -39.67 -12.32
C ARG A 315 9.13 -38.50 -13.13
N ARG A 316 9.35 -38.70 -14.44
CA ARG A 316 9.72 -37.60 -15.35
C ARG A 316 8.70 -36.46 -15.34
N PHE A 317 7.40 -36.75 -15.40
CA PHE A 317 6.37 -35.71 -15.41
C PHE A 317 6.36 -34.89 -14.13
N VAL A 318 6.51 -35.54 -12.97
CA VAL A 318 6.60 -34.89 -11.65
C VAL A 318 7.86 -34.06 -11.53
N ASP A 319 9.02 -34.62 -11.88
CA ASP A 319 10.32 -33.96 -11.76
C ASP A 319 10.44 -32.74 -12.69
N ASP A 320 9.99 -32.87 -13.94
CA ASP A 320 9.92 -31.75 -14.86
C ASP A 320 9.03 -30.63 -14.32
N THR A 321 7.83 -30.98 -13.83
CA THR A 321 6.88 -30.00 -13.31
C THR A 321 7.42 -29.32 -12.04
N ARG A 322 8.15 -30.05 -11.19
CA ARG A 322 8.83 -29.48 -10.02
C ARG A 322 9.91 -28.47 -10.44
N ARG A 323 10.66 -28.74 -11.51
CA ARG A 323 11.67 -27.81 -12.06
C ARG A 323 11.06 -26.50 -12.57
N GLU A 324 9.85 -26.54 -13.11
CA GLU A 324 9.13 -25.35 -13.59
C GLU A 324 8.78 -24.36 -12.46
N SER A 325 8.85 -24.76 -11.19
CA SER A 325 8.58 -23.90 -10.01
C SER A 325 7.21 -23.19 -10.08
N LEU A 326 6.22 -23.88 -10.64
CA LEU A 326 4.83 -23.42 -10.70
C LEU A 326 4.18 -23.43 -9.31
N PRO A 327 3.13 -22.62 -9.07
CA PRO A 327 2.26 -22.79 -7.91
C PRO A 327 1.73 -24.23 -7.82
N TYR A 328 1.56 -24.76 -6.62
CA TYR A 328 1.29 -26.18 -6.38
C TYR A 328 0.03 -26.66 -7.13
N ALA A 329 -1.06 -25.88 -7.13
CA ALA A 329 -2.29 -26.24 -7.83
C ALA A 329 -2.10 -26.27 -9.36
N VAL A 330 -1.34 -25.32 -9.90
CA VAL A 330 -1.01 -25.25 -11.33
C VAL A 330 -0.10 -26.43 -11.72
N GLY A 331 0.87 -26.76 -10.86
CA GLY A 331 1.73 -27.94 -11.02
C GLY A 331 0.91 -29.23 -11.06
N ARG A 332 -0.08 -29.38 -10.18
CA ARG A 332 -1.00 -30.53 -10.18
C ARG A 332 -1.74 -30.67 -11.52
N GLU A 333 -2.32 -29.58 -12.03
CA GLU A 333 -3.00 -29.61 -13.34
C GLU A 333 -2.02 -29.83 -14.50
N ARG A 334 -0.77 -29.37 -14.39
CA ARG A 334 0.29 -29.65 -15.37
C ARG A 334 0.64 -31.13 -15.43
N VAL A 335 0.79 -31.79 -14.28
CA VAL A 335 1.01 -33.25 -14.21
C VAL A 335 -0.18 -34.00 -14.80
N ARG A 336 -1.41 -33.59 -14.44
CA ARG A 336 -2.64 -34.15 -15.03
C ARG A 336 -2.64 -34.06 -16.55
N ALA A 337 -2.33 -32.87 -17.09
CA ALA A 337 -2.27 -32.64 -18.54
C ALA A 337 -1.21 -33.53 -19.20
N ARG A 338 -0.03 -33.68 -18.60
CA ARG A 338 1.05 -34.56 -19.10
C ARG A 338 0.62 -36.04 -19.11
N ILE A 339 -0.09 -36.52 -18.10
CA ILE A 339 -0.64 -37.89 -18.06
C ILE A 339 -1.68 -38.09 -19.16
N VAL A 340 -2.65 -37.17 -19.28
CA VAL A 340 -3.70 -37.24 -20.32
C VAL A 340 -3.09 -37.18 -21.72
N GLU A 341 -2.09 -36.34 -21.93
CA GLU A 341 -1.35 -36.23 -23.19
C GLU A 341 -0.59 -37.51 -23.53
N SER A 342 0.04 -38.16 -22.54
CA SER A 342 0.66 -39.47 -22.72
C SER A 342 -0.36 -40.53 -23.17
N ILE A 343 -1.53 -40.56 -22.53
CA ILE A 343 -2.63 -41.48 -22.91
C ILE A 343 -3.17 -41.13 -24.30
N ARG A 344 -3.30 -39.85 -24.66
CA ARG A 344 -3.71 -39.40 -26.00
C ARG A 344 -2.76 -39.93 -27.07
N ARG A 345 -1.44 -39.77 -26.89
CA ARG A 345 -0.42 -40.29 -27.82
C ARG A 345 -0.50 -41.81 -27.96
N GLN A 346 -0.72 -42.53 -26.86
CA GLN A 346 -0.92 -43.99 -26.90
C GLN A 346 -2.18 -44.37 -27.71
N ALA A 347 -3.27 -43.61 -27.58
CA ALA A 347 -4.50 -43.85 -28.32
C ALA A 347 -4.34 -43.57 -29.83
N GLU A 348 -3.65 -42.49 -30.19
CA GLU A 348 -3.35 -42.13 -31.58
C GLU A 348 -2.43 -43.15 -32.26
N SER A 349 -1.41 -43.63 -31.55
CA SER A 349 -0.54 -44.70 -32.07
C SER A 349 -1.28 -46.01 -32.36
N ARG A 350 -2.48 -46.18 -31.76
CA ARG A 350 -3.38 -47.32 -31.98
C ARG A 350 -4.51 -47.00 -32.97
N GLY A 351 -4.42 -45.88 -33.70
CA GLY A 351 -5.37 -45.51 -34.74
C GLY A 351 -6.69 -44.93 -34.22
N ARG A 352 -6.79 -44.56 -32.94
CA ARG A 352 -7.95 -43.78 -32.46
C ARG A 352 -7.75 -42.30 -32.75
N THR A 353 -8.86 -41.57 -32.92
CA THR A 353 -8.88 -40.10 -33.02
C THR A 353 -9.54 -39.51 -31.77
N PRO A 354 -8.77 -39.19 -30.71
CA PRO A 354 -9.29 -38.59 -29.49
C PRO A 354 -10.02 -37.28 -29.74
N ASN A 355 -11.29 -37.18 -29.34
CA ASN A 355 -12.02 -35.92 -29.34
C ASN A 355 -12.06 -35.28 -27.95
N ALA A 356 -12.54 -34.03 -27.86
CA ALA A 356 -12.59 -33.28 -26.59
C ALA A 356 -13.46 -33.96 -25.51
N ALA A 357 -14.50 -34.69 -25.89
CA ALA A 357 -15.34 -35.44 -24.94
C ALA A 357 -14.56 -36.62 -24.32
N TRP A 358 -13.80 -37.34 -25.13
CA TRP A 358 -12.95 -38.44 -24.68
C TRP A 358 -11.81 -37.96 -23.78
N LEU A 359 -11.13 -36.86 -24.14
CA LEU A 359 -10.08 -36.28 -23.28
C LEU A 359 -10.61 -35.88 -21.91
N ARG A 360 -11.83 -35.30 -21.83
CA ARG A 360 -12.49 -35.00 -20.55
C ARG A 360 -12.80 -36.26 -19.74
N LYS A 361 -13.20 -37.36 -20.39
CA LYS A 361 -13.44 -38.66 -19.72
C LYS A 361 -12.15 -39.22 -19.12
N ILE A 362 -11.07 -39.28 -19.91
CA ILE A 362 -9.76 -39.75 -19.44
C ILE A 362 -9.25 -38.85 -18.31
N GLY A 363 -9.36 -37.53 -18.46
CA GLY A 363 -8.95 -36.57 -17.45
C GLY A 363 -9.70 -36.69 -16.12
N ARG A 364 -10.92 -37.26 -16.09
CA ARG A 364 -11.62 -37.63 -14.85
C ARG A 364 -11.13 -38.96 -14.28
N GLY A 365 -10.82 -39.93 -15.15
CA GLY A 365 -10.29 -41.23 -14.74
C GLY A 365 -8.90 -41.17 -14.09
N VAL A 366 -8.12 -40.12 -14.39
CA VAL A 366 -6.80 -39.88 -13.78
C VAL A 366 -6.90 -39.30 -12.36
N THR A 367 -8.02 -38.66 -11.98
CA THR A 367 -8.12 -37.85 -10.75
C THR A 367 -7.76 -38.63 -9.49
N ALA A 368 -8.27 -39.86 -9.33
CA ALA A 368 -8.00 -40.66 -8.13
C ALA A 368 -6.51 -41.00 -7.96
N SER A 369 -5.83 -41.41 -9.03
CA SER A 369 -4.39 -41.67 -8.99
C SER A 369 -3.58 -40.37 -8.81
N LEU A 370 -4.08 -39.26 -9.35
CA LEU A 370 -3.46 -37.96 -9.17
C LEU A 370 -3.61 -37.45 -7.73
N ASP A 371 -4.71 -37.73 -7.03
CA ASP A 371 -4.87 -37.37 -5.62
C ASP A 371 -3.93 -38.17 -4.70
N VAL A 372 -3.52 -39.37 -5.09
CA VAL A 372 -2.47 -40.14 -4.40
C VAL A 372 -1.08 -39.57 -4.70
N LEU A 373 -0.79 -39.25 -5.97
CA LEU A 373 0.52 -38.79 -6.40
C LEU A 373 0.81 -37.32 -6.00
N TRP A 374 -0.18 -36.46 -6.20
CA TRP A 374 -0.11 -35.01 -6.01
C TRP A 374 -1.45 -34.53 -5.42
N PRO A 375 -1.64 -34.70 -4.10
CA PRO A 375 -2.93 -34.49 -3.45
C PRO A 375 -3.43 -33.05 -3.60
N THR A 376 -4.75 -32.87 -3.57
CA THR A 376 -5.32 -31.54 -3.36
C THR A 376 -5.11 -31.16 -1.90
N VAL A 377 -4.68 -29.93 -1.63
CA VAL A 377 -4.23 -29.48 -0.30
C VAL A 377 -4.93 -28.21 0.11
N LYS A 378 -5.24 -28.10 1.40
CA LYS A 378 -5.66 -26.84 2.02
C LYS A 378 -4.52 -26.27 2.87
N PRO A 379 -4.13 -25.00 2.72
CA PRO A 379 -3.07 -24.37 3.50
C PRO A 379 -3.19 -24.59 5.01
N VAL A 380 -4.42 -24.48 5.54
CA VAL A 380 -4.70 -24.67 6.98
C VAL A 380 -4.39 -26.09 7.45
N GLU A 381 -4.65 -27.11 6.63
CA GLU A 381 -4.33 -28.51 6.96
C GLU A 381 -2.81 -28.73 6.99
N VAL A 382 -2.08 -28.09 6.06
CA VAL A 382 -0.61 -28.15 6.02
C VAL A 382 0.00 -27.51 7.25
N LEU A 383 -0.45 -26.31 7.62
CA LEU A 383 0.05 -25.64 8.81
C LEU A 383 -0.32 -26.41 10.08
N TYR A 384 -1.55 -26.91 10.17
CA TYR A 384 -1.99 -27.72 11.31
C TYR A 384 -1.09 -28.93 11.56
N GLU A 385 -0.75 -29.68 10.51
CA GLU A 385 0.15 -30.83 10.65
C GLU A 385 1.56 -30.40 11.08
N LEU A 386 2.07 -29.28 10.57
CA LEU A 386 3.37 -28.73 10.96
C LEU A 386 3.42 -28.35 12.45
N LEU A 387 2.43 -27.59 12.93
CA LEU A 387 2.39 -27.09 14.32
C LEU A 387 1.98 -28.18 15.33
N ARG A 388 1.41 -29.30 14.87
CA ARG A 388 1.14 -30.47 15.73
C ARG A 388 2.43 -31.22 16.13
N GLY A 389 3.54 -30.93 15.46
CA GLY A 389 4.86 -31.53 15.68
C GLY A 389 5.19 -32.67 14.71
N PRO A 390 6.31 -33.39 14.91
CA PRO A 390 6.78 -34.40 13.98
C PRO A 390 5.73 -35.49 13.71
N GLY A 391 5.44 -35.70 12.43
CA GLY A 391 4.68 -36.86 11.93
C GLY A 391 5.59 -38.04 11.59
N ALA A 392 5.03 -39.06 10.93
CA ALA A 392 5.77 -40.26 10.50
C ALA A 392 6.68 -40.02 9.26
N GLY A 393 6.54 -38.87 8.59
CA GLY A 393 7.32 -38.53 7.40
C GLY A 393 8.60 -37.72 7.71
N PRO A 394 9.37 -37.36 6.67
CA PRO A 394 10.54 -36.50 6.81
C PRO A 394 10.18 -35.17 7.46
N ASP A 395 10.97 -34.72 8.42
CA ASP A 395 10.71 -33.45 9.10
C ASP A 395 11.03 -32.26 8.19
N PRO A 396 10.05 -31.41 7.83
CA PRO A 396 10.28 -30.25 6.98
C PRO A 396 11.18 -29.18 7.64
N ALA A 397 11.28 -29.17 8.97
CA ALA A 397 12.10 -28.23 9.74
C ALA A 397 13.57 -28.68 9.90
N ALA A 398 13.88 -29.93 9.54
CA ALA A 398 15.21 -30.51 9.74
C ALA A 398 16.31 -29.68 9.03
N GLY A 399 17.34 -29.31 9.80
CA GLY A 399 18.47 -28.50 9.32
C GLY A 399 18.14 -27.04 9.02
N VAL A 400 16.94 -26.57 9.36
CA VAL A 400 16.51 -25.16 9.18
C VAL A 400 16.18 -24.52 10.52
N LEU A 401 15.45 -25.24 11.37
CA LEU A 401 15.14 -24.85 12.74
C LEU A 401 15.89 -25.76 13.72
N SER A 402 16.33 -25.18 14.83
CA SER A 402 16.80 -25.93 15.99
C SER A 402 15.65 -26.65 16.69
N GLU A 403 15.98 -27.61 17.55
CA GLU A 403 14.99 -28.34 18.34
C GLU A 403 14.20 -27.42 19.27
N ALA A 404 14.85 -26.42 19.86
CA ALA A 404 14.21 -25.42 20.72
C ALA A 404 13.23 -24.52 19.95
N GLU A 405 13.63 -24.01 18.78
CA GLU A 405 12.74 -23.23 17.90
C GLU A 405 11.55 -24.06 17.43
N ARG A 406 11.78 -25.35 17.15
CA ARG A 406 10.72 -26.27 16.74
C ARG A 406 9.75 -26.56 17.87
N ALA A 407 10.23 -26.76 19.10
CA ALA A 407 9.38 -26.92 20.26
C ALA A 407 8.53 -25.67 20.51
N ALA A 408 9.13 -24.47 20.39
CA ALA A 408 8.45 -23.19 20.62
C ALA A 408 7.23 -22.96 19.70
N ILE A 409 7.29 -23.41 18.43
CA ILE A 409 6.16 -23.22 17.51
C ILE A 409 5.11 -24.34 17.57
N THR A 410 5.36 -25.43 18.31
CA THR A 410 4.42 -26.55 18.41
C THR A 410 3.41 -26.35 19.54
N TRP A 411 2.17 -26.81 19.36
CA TRP A 411 1.17 -26.72 20.43
C TRP A 411 1.52 -27.64 21.62
N ASP A 412 1.61 -27.06 22.82
CA ASP A 412 1.71 -27.81 24.08
C ASP A 412 0.57 -28.82 24.22
N ARG A 413 -0.67 -28.35 24.00
CA ARG A 413 -1.88 -29.18 24.00
C ARG A 413 -2.38 -29.37 22.58
N LYS A 414 -2.01 -30.50 21.97
CA LYS A 414 -2.33 -30.82 20.58
C LYS A 414 -3.85 -30.81 20.32
N PRO A 415 -4.35 -29.91 19.46
CA PRO A 415 -5.77 -29.88 19.08
C PRO A 415 -6.19 -31.17 18.38
N ARG A 416 -7.42 -31.64 18.60
CA ARG A 416 -7.92 -32.92 18.03
C ARG A 416 -8.14 -32.87 16.52
N SER A 417 -8.44 -31.69 15.99
CA SER A 417 -8.69 -31.44 14.57
C SER A 417 -8.35 -29.99 14.22
N VAL A 418 -8.28 -29.69 12.91
CA VAL A 418 -8.14 -28.32 12.38
C VAL A 418 -9.20 -27.37 12.93
N ARG A 419 -10.47 -27.83 13.05
CA ARG A 419 -11.59 -27.01 13.55
C ARG A 419 -11.44 -26.61 15.02
N SER A 420 -10.77 -27.44 15.81
CA SER A 420 -10.51 -27.18 17.24
C SER A 420 -9.18 -26.50 17.51
N ALA A 421 -8.39 -26.20 16.48
CA ALA A 421 -7.12 -25.53 16.62
C ALA A 421 -7.32 -24.04 16.94
N THR A 422 -6.56 -23.54 17.90
CA THR A 422 -6.48 -22.12 18.23
C THR A 422 -5.33 -21.50 17.46
N TRP A 423 -5.63 -20.48 16.66
CA TRP A 423 -4.67 -19.80 15.79
C TRP A 423 -4.25 -18.47 16.38
N SER A 424 -2.97 -18.15 16.23
CA SER A 424 -2.36 -16.87 16.59
C SER A 424 -2.31 -15.91 15.39
N ALA A 425 -1.96 -14.65 15.65
CA ALA A 425 -1.74 -13.67 14.58
C ALA A 425 -0.53 -14.04 13.69
N ALA A 426 0.53 -14.63 14.27
CA ALA A 426 1.71 -15.04 13.51
C ALA A 426 1.41 -16.22 12.56
N ASP A 427 0.46 -17.09 12.92
CA ASP A 427 0.00 -18.18 12.05
C ASP A 427 -0.64 -17.66 10.76
N LEU A 428 -1.30 -16.49 10.78
CA LEU A 428 -1.89 -15.88 9.58
C LEU A 428 -0.83 -15.61 8.51
N VAL A 429 0.38 -15.21 8.93
CA VAL A 429 1.49 -14.93 8.01
C VAL A 429 2.00 -16.22 7.35
N LEU A 430 2.04 -17.32 8.12
CA LEU A 430 2.41 -18.63 7.60
C LEU A 430 1.33 -19.20 6.65
N LEU A 431 0.06 -19.00 7.00
CA LEU A 431 -1.08 -19.38 6.15
C LEU A 431 -1.08 -18.62 4.83
N ASP A 432 -0.73 -17.33 4.84
CA ASP A 432 -0.60 -16.55 3.61
C ASP A 432 0.53 -17.08 2.72
N GLU A 433 1.68 -17.44 3.28
CA GLU A 433 2.78 -18.05 2.53
C GLU A 433 2.36 -19.39 1.92
N LEU A 434 1.73 -20.27 2.70
CA LEU A 434 1.22 -21.56 2.19
C LEU A 434 0.15 -21.37 1.12
N SER A 435 -0.77 -20.43 1.32
CA SER A 435 -1.81 -20.10 0.33
C SER A 435 -1.17 -19.65 -0.97
N ALA A 436 -0.18 -18.76 -0.91
CA ALA A 436 0.55 -18.28 -2.08
C ALA A 436 1.36 -19.36 -2.81
N LEU A 437 1.91 -20.33 -2.07
CA LEU A 437 2.58 -21.49 -2.66
C LEU A 437 1.59 -22.42 -3.38
N VAL A 438 0.34 -22.47 -2.92
CA VAL A 438 -0.74 -23.23 -3.55
C VAL A 438 -1.26 -22.51 -4.80
N GLU A 439 -1.62 -21.25 -4.63
CA GLU A 439 -2.19 -20.39 -5.66
C GLU A 439 -1.76 -18.94 -5.42
N ARG A 440 -1.35 -18.23 -6.47
CA ARG A 440 -0.86 -16.85 -6.32
C ARG A 440 -2.01 -15.91 -5.95
N PRO A 441 -1.84 -15.02 -4.97
CA PRO A 441 -2.85 -14.01 -4.68
C PRO A 441 -2.99 -13.01 -5.83
N ALA A 442 -4.12 -12.32 -5.87
CA ALA A 442 -4.26 -11.14 -6.72
C ALA A 442 -3.22 -10.08 -6.31
N GLY A 443 -2.67 -9.40 -7.32
CA GLY A 443 -1.69 -8.34 -7.13
C GLY A 443 -2.32 -6.96 -7.30
N TYR A 444 -1.66 -5.96 -6.71
CA TYR A 444 -1.99 -4.55 -6.83
C TYR A 444 -1.03 -3.84 -7.79
N GLY A 445 -1.51 -2.80 -8.46
CA GLY A 445 -0.67 -1.96 -9.31
C GLY A 445 0.25 -1.05 -8.51
N HIS A 446 -0.17 -0.68 -7.31
CA HIS A 446 0.64 0.08 -6.36
C HIS A 446 0.29 -0.31 -4.92
N VAL A 447 1.30 -0.45 -4.07
CA VAL A 447 1.12 -0.73 -2.64
C VAL A 447 1.87 0.32 -1.82
N ILE A 448 1.18 0.94 -0.88
CA ILE A 448 1.77 1.85 0.11
C ILE A 448 1.83 1.10 1.44
N VAL A 449 2.97 1.18 2.11
CA VAL A 449 3.17 0.55 3.41
C VAL A 449 3.68 1.61 4.38
N ASP A 450 2.89 1.95 5.40
CA ASP A 450 3.35 2.83 6.48
C ASP A 450 3.86 2.03 7.69
N GLU A 451 4.74 2.65 8.47
CA GLU A 451 5.48 2.04 9.58
C GLU A 451 6.16 0.71 9.20
N ALA A 452 6.73 0.67 8.00
CA ALA A 452 7.27 -0.56 7.42
C ALA A 452 8.49 -1.12 8.16
N GLN A 453 9.12 -0.34 9.05
CA GLN A 453 10.23 -0.81 9.88
C GLN A 453 9.79 -1.95 10.81
N ASP A 454 8.52 -2.02 11.19
CA ASP A 454 7.97 -3.03 12.11
C ASP A 454 7.45 -4.28 11.39
N LEU A 455 7.55 -4.33 10.06
CA LEU A 455 7.23 -5.55 9.33
C LEU A 455 8.31 -6.61 9.57
N SER A 456 7.88 -7.79 9.98
CA SER A 456 8.74 -8.98 10.00
C SER A 456 9.16 -9.42 8.59
N PRO A 457 10.23 -10.23 8.46
CA PRO A 457 10.60 -10.81 7.17
C PRO A 457 9.46 -11.57 6.47
N MET A 458 8.69 -12.39 7.20
CA MET A 458 7.56 -13.11 6.60
C MET A 458 6.41 -12.18 6.19
N GLN A 459 6.16 -11.09 6.92
CA GLN A 459 5.20 -10.06 6.51
C GLN A 459 5.67 -9.30 5.26
N CYS A 460 6.97 -9.00 5.15
CA CYS A 460 7.54 -8.39 3.93
C CYS A 460 7.29 -9.28 2.71
N ARG A 461 7.45 -10.60 2.84
CA ARG A 461 7.12 -11.55 1.78
C ARG A 461 5.64 -11.51 1.39
N ALA A 462 4.74 -11.38 2.36
CA ALA A 462 3.30 -11.27 2.12
C ALA A 462 2.95 -10.01 1.29
N VAL A 463 3.62 -8.88 1.58
CA VAL A 463 3.51 -7.64 0.81
C VAL A 463 4.14 -7.77 -0.58
N ALA A 464 5.32 -8.39 -0.68
CA ALA A 464 6.04 -8.58 -1.94
C ALA A 464 5.20 -9.35 -2.97
N ARG A 465 4.49 -10.41 -2.53
CA ARG A 465 3.59 -11.18 -3.39
C ARG A 465 2.45 -10.36 -3.98
N ARG A 466 1.90 -9.44 -3.20
CA ARG A 466 0.79 -8.55 -3.59
C ARG A 466 1.25 -7.38 -4.45
N SER A 467 2.55 -7.10 -4.49
CA SER A 467 3.14 -6.07 -5.35
C SER A 467 4.00 -6.65 -6.48
N ALA A 468 3.94 -7.95 -6.75
CA ALA A 468 4.86 -8.63 -7.68
C ALA A 468 5.01 -7.95 -9.06
N HIS A 469 3.92 -7.37 -9.59
CA HIS A 469 3.90 -6.65 -10.87
C HIS A 469 3.57 -5.15 -10.74
N GLY A 470 3.48 -4.64 -9.51
CA GLY A 470 3.21 -3.24 -9.21
C GLY A 470 4.42 -2.52 -8.64
N SER A 471 4.25 -1.32 -8.12
CA SER A 471 5.29 -0.61 -7.37
C SER A 471 4.96 -0.47 -5.90
N LEU A 472 5.98 -0.10 -5.12
CA LEU A 472 5.91 0.06 -3.67
C LEU A 472 6.28 1.48 -3.26
N THR A 473 5.51 2.04 -2.35
CA THR A 473 5.90 3.22 -1.56
C THR A 473 5.99 2.81 -0.11
N VAL A 474 7.22 2.65 0.37
CA VAL A 474 7.52 2.22 1.73
C VAL A 474 7.80 3.47 2.57
N LEU A 475 7.13 3.61 3.70
CA LEU A 475 7.26 4.75 4.60
C LEU A 475 7.62 4.21 5.99
N GLY A 476 8.52 4.89 6.68
CA GLY A 476 8.89 4.49 8.03
C GLY A 476 10.03 5.30 8.63
N ASP A 477 10.42 4.88 9.83
CA ASP A 477 11.62 5.35 10.51
C ASP A 477 12.32 4.19 11.23
N LEU A 478 13.53 3.81 10.81
CA LEU A 478 14.29 2.73 11.47
C LEU A 478 14.52 3.01 12.97
N ALA A 479 14.66 4.27 13.38
CA ALA A 479 14.82 4.63 14.79
C ALA A 479 13.52 4.50 15.61
N GLN A 480 12.39 4.19 14.96
CA GLN A 480 11.09 3.97 15.59
C GLN A 480 10.67 2.50 15.56
N GLY A 481 11.61 1.57 15.37
CA GLY A 481 11.35 0.14 15.51
C GLY A 481 10.84 -0.21 16.92
N THR A 482 9.69 -0.89 17.00
CA THR A 482 9.06 -1.30 18.25
C THR A 482 8.97 -2.81 18.42
N THR A 483 9.20 -3.55 17.34
CA THR A 483 9.09 -5.01 17.28
C THR A 483 10.45 -5.71 17.45
N PRO A 484 10.49 -6.98 17.91
CA PRO A 484 11.73 -7.74 18.02
C PRO A 484 12.47 -7.96 16.68
N TRP A 485 11.75 -7.86 15.56
CA TRP A 485 12.25 -8.01 14.19
C TRP A 485 12.32 -6.68 13.44
N ALA A 486 12.29 -5.57 14.17
CA ALA A 486 12.36 -4.24 13.59
C ALA A 486 13.57 -4.12 12.65
N ALA A 487 13.35 -3.43 11.54
CA ALA A 487 14.39 -3.24 10.53
C ALA A 487 15.54 -2.39 11.10
N THR A 488 16.76 -2.84 10.89
CA THR A 488 17.97 -2.02 11.11
C THR A 488 18.51 -1.43 9.81
N SER A 489 18.09 -1.98 8.67
CA SER A 489 18.50 -1.55 7.32
C SER A 489 17.32 -1.57 6.35
N TRP A 490 17.09 -0.44 5.68
CA TRP A 490 16.12 -0.39 4.60
C TRP A 490 16.54 -1.23 3.40
N ARG A 491 17.83 -1.39 3.11
CA ARG A 491 18.29 -2.19 1.97
C ARG A 491 17.83 -3.64 2.10
N GLU A 492 18.10 -4.25 3.24
CA GLU A 492 17.67 -5.62 3.55
C GLU A 492 16.14 -5.73 3.57
N ARG A 493 15.45 -4.72 4.13
CA ARG A 493 13.99 -4.69 4.16
C ARG A 493 13.39 -4.63 2.74
N MET A 494 13.97 -3.82 1.86
CA MET A 494 13.54 -3.67 0.48
C MET A 494 13.83 -4.93 -0.35
N GLU A 495 14.92 -5.66 -0.08
CA GLU A 495 15.18 -6.98 -0.64
C GLU A 495 14.06 -7.98 -0.29
N LEU A 496 13.65 -8.03 0.98
CA LEU A 496 12.55 -8.88 1.45
C LEU A 496 11.18 -8.48 0.85
N LEU A 497 11.00 -7.19 0.55
CA LEU A 497 9.84 -6.66 -0.17
C LEU A 497 9.92 -6.90 -1.70
N GLY A 498 11.00 -7.50 -2.19
CA GLY A 498 11.20 -7.81 -3.61
C GLY A 498 11.56 -6.59 -4.45
N ARG A 499 12.12 -5.54 -3.85
CA ARG A 499 12.53 -4.28 -4.51
C ARG A 499 13.94 -3.85 -4.09
N PRO A 500 14.98 -4.68 -4.34
CA PRO A 500 16.36 -4.37 -3.95
C PRO A 500 16.87 -3.04 -4.51
N ASP A 501 16.43 -2.68 -5.72
CA ASP A 501 16.86 -1.45 -6.42
C ASP A 501 16.00 -0.23 -6.09
N ALA A 502 15.11 -0.31 -5.10
CA ALA A 502 14.28 0.82 -4.72
C ALA A 502 15.13 1.98 -4.22
N ARG A 503 14.75 3.20 -4.61
CA ARG A 503 15.40 4.40 -4.12
C ARG A 503 15.04 4.62 -2.66
N ILE A 504 16.04 4.72 -1.79
CA ILE A 504 15.87 5.08 -0.37
C ILE A 504 16.18 6.57 -0.23
N ILE A 505 15.23 7.33 0.32
CA ILE A 505 15.32 8.78 0.49
C ILE A 505 15.00 9.13 1.94
N ALA A 506 15.86 9.94 2.56
CA ALA A 506 15.63 10.43 3.91
C ALA A 506 15.09 11.86 3.89
N LEU A 507 13.91 12.07 4.50
CA LEU A 507 13.38 13.39 4.82
C LEU A 507 13.98 13.83 6.15
N THR A 508 14.92 14.78 6.10
CA THR A 508 15.63 15.26 7.31
C THR A 508 14.96 16.46 7.97
N THR A 509 13.98 17.06 7.30
CA THR A 509 13.39 18.32 7.71
C THR A 509 12.00 18.07 8.29
N GLY A 510 11.85 18.29 9.59
CA GLY A 510 10.61 18.16 10.34
C GLY A 510 9.96 19.51 10.58
N TYR A 511 8.63 19.54 10.55
CA TYR A 511 7.88 20.77 10.76
C TYR A 511 6.79 20.68 11.83
N ARG A 512 6.60 19.49 12.44
CA ARG A 512 5.57 19.30 13.47
C ARG A 512 6.12 19.21 14.88
N VAL A 513 7.35 18.72 15.02
CA VAL A 513 7.98 18.50 16.33
C VAL A 513 8.89 19.67 16.64
N PRO A 514 8.71 20.39 17.77
CA PRO A 514 9.65 21.39 18.28
C PRO A 514 11.12 20.99 18.21
N ALA A 515 12.00 21.92 17.86
CA ALA A 515 13.45 21.74 17.85
C ALA A 515 13.96 21.25 19.20
N ALA A 516 13.44 21.81 20.31
CA ALA A 516 13.81 21.38 21.66
C ALA A 516 13.53 19.90 21.96
N VAL A 517 12.52 19.30 21.29
CA VAL A 517 12.18 17.87 21.41
C VAL A 517 12.98 17.03 20.41
N ALA A 518 13.05 17.48 19.15
CA ALA A 518 13.77 16.79 18.09
C ALA A 518 15.27 16.66 18.39
N GLU A 519 15.92 17.73 18.88
CA GLU A 519 17.33 17.72 19.27
C GLU A 519 17.60 16.79 20.46
N LEU A 520 16.68 16.69 21.41
CA LEU A 520 16.79 15.72 22.50
C LEU A 520 16.71 14.29 21.97
N ALA A 521 15.72 14.01 21.11
CA ALA A 521 15.54 12.70 20.50
C ALA A 521 16.75 12.30 19.63
N ASN A 522 17.33 13.24 18.87
CA ASN A 522 18.52 13.00 18.05
C ASN A 522 19.72 12.49 18.86
N ARG A 523 19.83 12.82 20.15
CA ARG A 523 20.92 12.31 21.02
C ARG A 523 20.83 10.80 21.26
N LEU A 524 19.63 10.22 21.13
CA LEU A 524 19.42 8.79 21.29
C LEU A 524 19.88 8.00 20.06
N LEU A 525 19.98 8.64 18.89
CA LEU A 525 20.34 7.96 17.64
C LEU A 525 21.71 7.27 17.74
N ALA A 526 22.68 7.87 18.43
CA ALA A 526 24.00 7.29 18.62
C ALA A 526 24.01 6.00 19.46
N ALA A 527 22.95 5.75 20.23
CA ALA A 527 22.78 4.52 21.00
C ALA A 527 21.99 3.45 20.24
N LEU A 528 21.45 3.76 19.06
CA LEU A 528 20.72 2.84 18.22
C LEU A 528 21.65 2.29 17.14
N ASP A 529 21.56 0.99 16.87
CA ASP A 529 22.30 0.33 15.79
C ASP A 529 21.56 0.51 14.45
N VAL A 530 21.25 1.76 14.08
CA VAL A 530 20.57 2.11 12.83
C VAL A 530 21.21 3.32 12.16
N GLU A 531 21.33 3.26 10.84
CA GLU A 531 21.85 4.36 10.04
C GLU A 531 20.71 5.31 9.64
N VAL A 532 20.42 6.29 10.51
CA VAL A 532 19.40 7.31 10.24
C VAL A 532 19.96 8.72 10.42
N PRO A 533 19.67 9.66 9.50
CA PRO A 533 20.11 11.03 9.66
C PRO A 533 19.33 11.74 10.77
N ALA A 534 20.01 12.64 11.47
CA ALA A 534 19.39 13.48 12.50
C ALA A 534 18.31 14.40 11.89
N THR A 535 17.22 14.58 12.62
CA THR A 535 16.10 15.43 12.19
C THR A 535 16.35 16.88 12.55
N ARG A 536 16.21 17.77 11.57
CA ARG A 536 16.21 19.22 11.77
C ARG A 536 14.78 19.71 11.84
N SER A 537 14.43 20.44 12.89
CA SER A 537 13.10 21.04 13.01
C SER A 537 13.12 22.52 12.64
N HIS A 538 12.14 22.96 11.85
CA HIS A 538 11.87 24.39 11.63
C HIS A 538 11.00 25.02 12.73
N ARG A 539 10.41 24.20 13.61
CA ARG A 539 9.64 24.68 14.75
C ARG A 539 10.58 25.07 15.88
N SER A 540 10.87 26.35 16.02
CA SER A 540 11.67 26.88 17.14
C SER A 540 10.86 27.08 18.42
N ASP A 541 9.54 26.90 18.37
CA ASP A 541 8.67 26.99 19.54
C ASP A 541 8.78 25.72 20.41
N GLY A 542 8.24 25.76 21.63
CA GLY A 542 8.34 24.67 22.60
C GLY A 542 9.41 24.88 23.69
N ARG A 543 9.24 24.20 24.82
CA ARG A 543 10.15 24.28 25.98
C ARG A 543 10.46 22.89 26.50
N LEU A 544 11.74 22.61 26.75
CA LEU A 544 12.19 21.38 27.39
C LEU A 544 12.60 21.70 28.83
N ARG A 545 12.00 21.01 29.80
CA ARG A 545 12.42 21.05 31.21
C ARG A 545 12.84 19.65 31.64
N VAL A 546 14.12 19.51 32.02
CA VAL A 546 14.65 18.25 32.54
C VAL A 546 14.73 18.35 34.06
N THR A 547 14.02 17.48 34.76
CA THR A 547 14.04 17.39 36.23
C THR A 547 14.73 16.10 36.64
N ARG A 548 15.80 16.19 37.43
CA ARG A 548 16.43 15.01 38.03
C ARG A 548 15.63 14.58 39.25
N THR A 549 15.32 13.30 39.35
CA THR A 549 14.61 12.71 40.48
C THR A 549 15.33 11.43 40.93
N PRO A 550 15.50 11.19 42.23
CA PRO A 550 16.03 9.93 42.74
C PRO A 550 15.02 8.77 42.61
N ASP A 551 13.72 9.09 42.52
CA ASP A 551 12.64 8.13 42.22
C ASP A 551 11.95 8.52 40.91
N LEU A 552 12.18 7.74 39.86
CA LEU A 552 11.57 7.96 38.54
C LEU A 552 10.06 7.78 38.58
N ARG A 553 9.53 6.83 39.34
CA ARG A 553 8.10 6.53 39.34
C ARG A 553 7.33 7.62 40.07
N GLY A 554 7.77 7.97 41.28
CA GLY A 554 7.22 9.06 42.07
C GLY A 554 7.38 10.41 41.36
N GLY A 555 8.56 10.69 40.79
CA GLY A 555 8.84 11.91 40.05
C GLY A 555 7.98 12.05 38.78
N LEU A 556 7.79 10.97 38.02
CA LEU A 556 6.89 10.94 36.85
C LEU A 556 5.45 11.20 37.28
N THR A 557 4.96 10.48 38.29
CA THR A 557 3.58 10.60 38.78
C THR A 557 3.31 12.03 39.28
N GLY A 558 4.23 12.60 40.07
CA GLY A 558 4.12 13.97 40.55
C GLY A 558 4.18 15.01 39.43
N SER A 559 5.03 14.82 38.43
CA SER A 559 5.12 15.71 37.26
C SER A 559 3.86 15.67 36.39
N VAL A 560 3.30 14.47 36.15
CA VAL A 560 2.05 14.30 35.42
C VAL A 560 0.90 14.93 36.20
N ALA A 561 0.78 14.63 37.50
CA ALA A 561 -0.26 15.21 38.35
C ALA A 561 -0.19 16.74 38.38
N GLY A 562 1.01 17.31 38.53
CA GLY A 562 1.22 18.76 38.50
C GLY A 562 0.88 19.40 37.14
N SER A 563 1.21 18.71 36.03
CA SER A 563 0.91 19.21 34.68
C SER A 563 -0.59 19.15 34.37
N VAL A 564 -1.28 18.09 34.79
CA VAL A 564 -2.74 17.96 34.64
C VAL A 564 -3.45 19.00 35.51
N ALA A 565 -3.03 19.18 36.76
CA ALA A 565 -3.61 20.19 37.66
C ALA A 565 -3.41 21.62 37.12
N GLY A 566 -2.24 21.93 36.55
CA GLY A 566 -1.96 23.23 35.94
C GLY A 566 -2.74 23.48 34.63
N SER A 567 -3.11 22.43 33.89
CA SER A 567 -3.87 22.54 32.63
C SER A 567 -5.38 22.63 32.83
N VAL A 568 -5.90 22.31 34.02
CA VAL A 568 -7.32 22.43 34.37
C VAL A 568 -7.61 23.78 35.07
N ALA A 569 -6.58 24.45 35.57
CA ALA A 569 -6.68 25.71 36.30
C ALA A 569 -6.47 26.98 35.45
N GLY A 570 -6.17 26.84 34.15
CA GLY A 570 -6.03 27.94 33.18
C GLY A 570 -6.87 27.66 31.95
#